data_AF-A0A9P0B1U4-F1
#
_entry.id   AF-A0A9P0B1U4-F1
#
_cell.length_a   1.000
_cell.length_b   1.000
_cell.length_c   1.000
_cell.angle_alpha   90.00
_cell.angle_beta   90.00
_cell.angle_gamma   90.00
#
_symmetry.space_group_name_H-M   'P 1'
#
loop_
_entity.id
_entity.type
_entity.pdbx_description
1 polymer ?
#
loop_
_entity_poly.entity_id
_entity_poly.type
_entity_poly.pdbx_seq_one_letter_code
_entity_poly.pdbx_strand_id
1 'polypeptide(L)'
;MIVLFHLFSYFVNKIMKNIGLFYKCSLVNDENNCTIICKKDAEYNIKFDPPAYLQRYGQVYQTLLNEKWRKDVNKLIDFGCSEFGLFIYIKRLINLNELIFIDIDEDLLLDNLYKLRPLTVEYLKRRDNPLNINVFCGSVSNPDPQLLNTDAVVAIELIEHLYPDVLEAFPYNIFGYIQPKLVIITTPNADFNVVFNNKNMKFRHYDHKFEWSRQQFEDWAYNIVTRFPEYDVSFDGIAYGPSGTEKYGCCSQMALFVKKEENLELSKINLCKCDKNNVCQSNNDCTKMCCNCLCDICCPTSSFGVCTYFTFSINFPTCKDGFFKNKFLEKIEYPYEQDSRTQEEKLIDEFKYRVNYFGQPYGRFFNEETNRSEIPLDSILYGPDGAFLGVPELNTLLQKIGYKTEECIIQETGRREICVLYEPVMDDTTSESEASGYESSENQVFKAESMSDWDESSQKDNQNKHRNELKKQKDKKERKRS
;
A
#
# COMPACT_ATOMS: atom_id res chain seq x y z
N MET A 1 20.08 15.68 -35.45
CA MET A 1 19.31 15.07 -34.33
C MET A 1 18.07 14.30 -34.77
N ILE A 2 17.27 14.81 -35.71
CA ILE A 2 16.01 14.17 -36.18
C ILE A 2 16.24 12.76 -36.77
N VAL A 3 17.33 12.55 -37.52
CA VAL A 3 17.66 11.23 -38.09
C VAL A 3 18.04 10.21 -36.99
N LEU A 4 18.72 10.65 -35.94
CA LEU A 4 19.05 9.81 -34.78
C LEU A 4 17.80 9.48 -33.95
N PHE A 5 16.84 10.40 -33.85
CA PHE A 5 15.56 10.17 -33.20
C PHE A 5 14.70 9.16 -33.98
N HIS A 6 14.69 9.23 -35.32
CA HIS A 6 13.99 8.24 -36.15
C HIS A 6 14.65 6.86 -36.12
N LEU A 7 15.99 6.79 -36.07
CA LEU A 7 16.71 5.52 -35.92
C LEU A 7 16.47 4.91 -34.53
N PHE A 8 16.47 5.72 -33.48
CA PHE A 8 16.15 5.29 -32.12
C PHE A 8 14.68 4.84 -32.00
N SER A 9 13.73 5.61 -32.55
CA SER A 9 12.32 5.26 -32.56
C SER A 9 12.06 3.99 -33.37
N TYR A 10 12.73 3.80 -34.52
CA TYR A 10 12.67 2.57 -35.31
C TYR A 10 13.25 1.36 -34.55
N PHE A 11 14.38 1.56 -33.83
CA PHE A 11 15.00 0.52 -33.03
C PHE A 11 14.13 0.12 -31.82
N VAL A 12 13.53 1.10 -31.14
CA VAL A 12 12.55 0.89 -30.06
C VAL A 12 11.29 0.21 -30.60
N ASN A 13 10.77 0.61 -31.77
CA ASN A 13 9.61 -0.06 -32.38
C ASN A 13 9.92 -1.51 -32.80
N LYS A 14 11.16 -1.79 -33.21
CA LYS A 14 11.63 -3.15 -33.54
C LYS A 14 11.79 -4.01 -32.28
N ILE A 15 12.28 -3.43 -31.18
CA ILE A 15 12.31 -4.07 -29.85
C ILE A 15 10.89 -4.30 -29.34
N MET A 16 9.99 -3.33 -29.45
CA MET A 16 8.58 -3.44 -29.02
C MET A 16 7.80 -4.44 -29.88
N LYS A 17 8.08 -4.59 -31.19
CA LYS A 17 7.53 -5.66 -32.02
C LYS A 17 8.08 -7.05 -31.66
N ASN A 18 9.33 -7.14 -31.20
CA ASN A 18 9.90 -8.39 -30.68
C ASN A 18 9.42 -8.71 -29.25
N ILE A 19 9.07 -7.71 -28.45
CA ILE A 19 8.43 -7.87 -27.12
C ILE A 19 6.93 -8.19 -27.28
N GLY A 20 6.28 -7.68 -28.32
CA GLY A 20 4.90 -8.04 -28.70
C GLY A 20 4.74 -9.47 -29.22
N LEU A 21 5.85 -10.19 -29.43
CA LEU A 21 5.88 -11.63 -29.70
C LEU A 21 6.03 -12.48 -28.42
N PHE A 22 6.13 -11.86 -27.24
CA PHE A 22 6.18 -12.56 -25.94
C PHE A 22 4.81 -12.84 -25.30
N TYR A 23 3.70 -12.43 -25.94
CA TYR A 23 2.33 -12.78 -25.55
C TYR A 23 1.53 -13.48 -26.64
N LYS A 24 2.21 -14.27 -27.49
CA LYS A 24 1.54 -15.25 -28.33
C LYS A 24 2.02 -16.63 -27.94
N CYS A 25 1.10 -17.40 -27.38
CA CYS A 25 1.22 -18.83 -27.18
C CYS A 25 1.56 -19.47 -28.52
N SER A 26 2.83 -19.81 -28.73
CA SER A 26 3.24 -20.61 -29.88
C SER A 26 2.89 -22.05 -29.57
N LEU A 27 1.73 -22.50 -30.06
CA LEU A 27 1.51 -23.92 -30.29
C LEU A 27 2.46 -24.33 -31.42
N VAL A 28 3.61 -24.88 -31.06
CA VAL A 28 4.45 -25.66 -31.96
C VAL A 28 4.26 -27.11 -31.56
N ASN A 29 3.52 -27.85 -32.40
CA ASN A 29 3.64 -29.29 -32.45
C ASN A 29 5.05 -29.59 -32.96
N ASP A 30 5.93 -30.05 -32.08
CA ASP A 30 6.92 -31.06 -32.44
C ASP A 30 7.49 -31.72 -31.19
N GLU A 31 7.64 -33.02 -31.30
CA GLU A 31 8.03 -33.94 -30.24
C GLU A 31 9.46 -33.63 -29.75
N ASN A 32 9.61 -33.59 -28.43
CA ASN A 32 10.85 -33.55 -27.63
C ASN A 32 11.27 -32.19 -27.03
N ASN A 33 10.83 -32.02 -25.77
CA ASN A 33 11.37 -31.18 -24.70
C ASN A 33 11.46 -29.66 -24.94
N CYS A 34 10.37 -28.97 -24.59
CA CYS A 34 10.39 -27.56 -24.20
C CYS A 34 10.02 -27.43 -22.71
N THR A 35 11.00 -27.52 -21.83
CA THR A 35 10.81 -27.28 -20.38
C THR A 35 10.75 -25.76 -20.15
N ILE A 36 9.54 -25.23 -20.07
CA ILE A 36 9.29 -23.90 -19.53
C ILE A 36 9.56 -23.97 -18.02
N ILE A 37 10.61 -23.29 -17.55
CA ILE A 37 10.78 -23.02 -16.12
C ILE A 37 9.83 -21.87 -15.77
N CYS A 38 8.53 -22.18 -15.74
CA CYS A 38 7.62 -21.43 -14.88
C CYS A 38 8.12 -21.65 -13.45
N LYS A 39 8.24 -20.58 -12.65
CA LYS A 39 8.30 -20.75 -11.19
C LYS A 39 7.18 -21.71 -10.81
N LYS A 40 7.53 -22.84 -10.20
CA LYS A 40 6.64 -23.99 -9.99
C LYS A 40 5.43 -23.60 -9.14
N ASP A 41 4.32 -23.29 -9.80
CA ASP A 41 2.96 -23.51 -9.28
C ASP A 41 2.36 -24.78 -9.94
N ALA A 42 3.23 -25.70 -10.39
CA ALA A 42 2.86 -27.05 -10.83
C ALA A 42 2.85 -28.04 -9.65
N GLU A 43 2.73 -27.53 -8.44
CA GLU A 43 2.48 -28.32 -7.26
C GLU A 43 1.05 -28.88 -7.38
N TYR A 44 0.96 -30.18 -7.64
CA TYR A 44 -0.26 -30.98 -7.41
C TYR A 44 -1.36 -31.00 -8.50
N ASN A 45 -1.00 -30.80 -9.78
CA ASN A 45 -1.90 -30.87 -10.95
C ASN A 45 -3.03 -29.81 -11.00
N ILE A 46 -3.08 -28.87 -10.05
CA ILE A 46 -4.07 -27.80 -10.01
C ILE A 46 -3.36 -26.47 -10.17
N LYS A 47 -3.75 -25.72 -11.20
CA LYS A 47 -3.25 -24.38 -11.45
C LYS A 47 -4.37 -23.38 -11.19
N PHE A 48 -4.14 -22.47 -10.25
CA PHE A 48 -5.00 -21.30 -10.04
C PHE A 48 -4.61 -20.22 -11.04
N ASP A 49 -5.60 -19.60 -11.69
CA ASP A 49 -5.40 -18.47 -12.59
C ASP A 49 -6.36 -17.32 -12.22
N PRO A 50 -5.87 -16.22 -11.60
CA PRO A 50 -4.48 -15.97 -11.22
C PRO A 50 -4.00 -16.90 -10.07
N PRO A 51 -2.69 -17.01 -9.80
CA PRO A 51 -2.14 -17.75 -8.67
C PRO A 51 -2.83 -17.46 -7.33
N ALA A 52 -2.93 -18.47 -6.46
CA ALA A 52 -3.69 -18.38 -5.21
C ALA A 52 -3.22 -17.24 -4.29
N TYR A 53 -1.91 -16.97 -4.22
CA TYR A 53 -1.39 -15.86 -3.41
C TYR A 53 -1.84 -14.48 -3.95
N LEU A 54 -1.94 -14.32 -5.27
CA LEU A 54 -2.47 -13.10 -5.88
C LEU A 54 -3.97 -12.96 -5.63
N GLN A 55 -4.72 -14.05 -5.63
CA GLN A 55 -6.13 -14.03 -5.25
C GLN A 55 -6.31 -13.59 -3.79
N ARG A 56 -5.42 -14.00 -2.87
CA ARG A 56 -5.43 -13.52 -1.48
C ARG A 56 -5.18 -12.03 -1.38
N TYR A 57 -4.12 -11.53 -2.03
CA TYR A 57 -3.85 -10.08 -2.08
C TYR A 57 -5.01 -9.30 -2.69
N GLY A 58 -5.61 -9.84 -3.76
CA GLY A 58 -6.81 -9.29 -4.37
C GLY A 58 -7.98 -9.20 -3.39
N GLN A 59 -8.31 -10.28 -2.69
CA GLN A 59 -9.44 -10.31 -1.76
C GLN A 59 -9.24 -9.36 -0.57
N VAL A 60 -8.03 -9.31 0.00
CA VAL A 60 -7.69 -8.36 1.07
C VAL A 60 -7.82 -6.92 0.58
N TYR A 61 -7.27 -6.62 -0.60
CA TYR A 61 -7.37 -5.29 -1.19
C TYR A 61 -8.81 -4.87 -1.48
N GLN A 62 -9.65 -5.78 -2.01
CA GLN A 62 -11.07 -5.53 -2.22
C GLN A 62 -11.82 -5.28 -0.91
N THR A 63 -11.47 -6.03 0.15
CA THR A 63 -12.05 -5.82 1.49
C THR A 63 -11.72 -4.42 2.01
N LEU A 64 -10.47 -3.97 1.87
CA LEU A 64 -10.03 -2.63 2.29
C LEU A 64 -10.63 -1.50 1.43
N LEU A 65 -10.98 -1.77 0.18
CA LEU A 65 -11.65 -0.83 -0.73
C LEU A 65 -13.16 -0.73 -0.51
N ASN A 66 -13.76 -1.62 0.27
CA ASN A 66 -15.19 -1.57 0.59
C ASN A 66 -15.57 -0.18 1.13
N GLU A 67 -16.74 0.33 0.75
CA GLU A 67 -17.21 1.66 1.15
C GLU A 67 -17.19 1.89 2.66
N LYS A 68 -17.41 0.82 3.43
CA LYS A 68 -17.35 0.84 4.90
C LYS A 68 -15.95 1.16 5.44
N TRP A 69 -14.89 0.73 4.75
CA TRP A 69 -13.52 0.78 5.27
C TRP A 69 -12.64 1.81 4.55
N ARG A 70 -12.87 2.03 3.26
CA ARG A 70 -11.97 2.82 2.40
C ARG A 70 -11.69 4.24 2.89
N LYS A 71 -12.59 4.81 3.70
CA LYS A 71 -12.46 6.16 4.31
C LYS A 71 -11.91 6.13 5.74
N ASP A 72 -12.06 5.02 6.43
CA ASP A 72 -11.83 4.92 7.87
C ASP A 72 -10.51 4.20 8.23
N VAL A 73 -9.82 3.64 7.24
CA VAL A 73 -8.51 3.01 7.39
C VAL A 73 -7.41 4.01 7.05
N ASN A 74 -6.85 4.65 8.09
CA ASN A 74 -5.73 5.58 8.00
C ASN A 74 -4.40 4.93 8.37
N LYS A 75 -4.44 4.02 9.36
CA LYS A 75 -3.29 3.22 9.81
C LYS A 75 -3.55 1.73 9.63
N LEU A 76 -2.66 1.05 8.91
CA LEU A 76 -2.75 -0.39 8.66
C LEU A 76 -1.47 -1.11 9.12
N ILE A 77 -1.62 -2.28 9.73
CA ILE A 77 -0.52 -3.20 10.02
C ILE A 77 -0.64 -4.46 9.13
N ASP A 78 0.46 -4.86 8.51
CA ASP A 78 0.63 -6.14 7.84
C ASP A 78 1.57 -7.03 8.66
N PHE A 79 0.99 -8.05 9.29
CA PHE A 79 1.68 -9.05 10.10
C PHE A 79 2.08 -10.25 9.25
N GLY A 80 3.36 -10.66 9.32
CA GLY A 80 3.90 -11.70 8.45
C GLY A 80 4.16 -11.17 7.04
N CYS A 81 4.66 -9.94 6.94
CA CYS A 81 4.75 -9.23 5.67
C CYS A 81 5.75 -9.82 4.66
N SER A 82 6.65 -10.71 5.10
CA SER A 82 7.59 -11.44 4.26
C SER A 82 8.34 -10.52 3.29
N GLU A 83 8.23 -10.76 1.99
CA GLU A 83 8.89 -9.98 0.93
C GLU A 83 8.09 -8.73 0.48
N PHE A 84 7.14 -8.27 1.29
CA PHE A 84 6.24 -7.13 1.02
C PHE A 84 5.33 -7.31 -0.21
N GLY A 85 4.89 -8.53 -0.50
CA GLY A 85 4.10 -8.82 -1.70
C GLY A 85 2.76 -8.08 -1.78
N LEU A 86 2.11 -7.87 -0.63
CA LEU A 86 0.84 -7.17 -0.51
C LEU A 86 0.97 -5.64 -0.72
N PHE A 87 2.16 -5.09 -0.50
CA PHE A 87 2.41 -3.65 -0.47
C PHE A 87 1.95 -2.91 -1.74
N ILE A 88 2.21 -3.50 -2.91
CA ILE A 88 1.88 -2.90 -4.23
C ILE A 88 0.38 -2.61 -4.38
N TYR A 89 -0.47 -3.35 -3.66
CA TYR A 89 -1.91 -3.14 -3.61
C TYR A 89 -2.28 -2.10 -2.56
N ILE A 90 -1.83 -2.31 -1.31
CA ILE A 90 -2.23 -1.48 -0.16
C ILE A 90 -1.78 -0.03 -0.29
N LYS A 91 -0.61 0.24 -0.88
CA LYS A 91 -0.16 1.63 -1.07
C LYS A 91 -1.08 2.48 -1.93
N ARG A 92 -2.00 1.86 -2.69
CA ARG A 92 -2.98 2.55 -3.55
C ARG A 92 -4.21 3.06 -2.79
N LEU A 93 -4.37 2.68 -1.52
CA LEU A 93 -5.44 3.21 -0.66
C LEU A 93 -5.19 4.69 -0.40
N ILE A 94 -6.10 5.56 -0.84
CA ILE A 94 -5.87 7.03 -0.86
C ILE A 94 -5.86 7.68 0.53
N ASN A 95 -6.58 7.08 1.48
CA ASN A 95 -6.70 7.58 2.86
C ASN A 95 -5.69 6.95 3.82
N LEU A 96 -4.89 5.98 3.34
CA LEU A 96 -3.85 5.34 4.13
C LEU A 96 -2.67 6.29 4.28
N ASN A 97 -2.35 6.63 5.53
CA ASN A 97 -1.26 7.54 5.88
C ASN A 97 -0.14 6.84 6.65
N GLU A 98 -0.42 5.72 7.31
CA GLU A 98 0.59 4.94 8.01
C GLU A 98 0.44 3.46 7.69
N LEU A 99 1.53 2.83 7.26
CA LEU A 99 1.63 1.40 6.99
C LEU A 99 2.76 0.81 7.81
N ILE A 100 2.45 -0.18 8.62
CA ILE A 100 3.42 -0.88 9.47
C ILE A 100 3.58 -2.31 8.97
N PHE A 101 4.82 -2.71 8.75
CA PHE A 101 5.21 -4.06 8.40
C PHE A 101 5.91 -4.73 9.57
N ILE A 102 5.48 -5.95 9.93
CA ILE A 102 6.15 -6.76 10.95
C ILE A 102 6.40 -8.17 10.43
N ASP A 103 7.64 -8.63 10.57
CA ASP A 103 8.03 -10.02 10.38
C ASP A 103 9.13 -10.41 11.38
N ILE A 104 9.30 -11.71 11.63
CA ILE A 104 10.37 -12.23 12.49
C ILE A 104 11.70 -12.39 11.77
N ASP A 105 11.68 -12.51 10.43
CA ASP A 105 12.87 -12.74 9.62
C ASP A 105 13.55 -11.42 9.22
N GLU A 106 14.53 -11.00 10.02
CA GLU A 106 15.27 -9.75 9.79
C GLU A 106 15.99 -9.73 8.44
N ASP A 107 16.65 -10.84 8.07
CA ASP A 107 17.46 -10.92 6.86
C ASP A 107 16.54 -10.79 5.63
N LEU A 108 15.39 -11.48 5.64
CA LEU A 108 14.38 -11.38 4.57
C LEU A 108 13.86 -9.94 4.41
N LEU A 109 13.57 -9.25 5.51
CA LEU A 109 13.10 -7.87 5.49
C LEU A 109 14.16 -6.96 4.86
N LEU A 110 15.41 -7.03 5.36
CA LEU A 110 16.52 -6.20 4.88
C LEU A 110 16.79 -6.42 3.38
N ASP A 111 16.77 -7.67 2.93
CA ASP A 111 16.98 -8.01 1.52
C ASP A 111 15.88 -7.45 0.59
N ASN A 112 14.68 -7.19 1.12
CA ASN A 112 13.52 -6.76 0.33
C ASN A 112 13.11 -5.29 0.53
N LEU A 113 13.76 -4.52 1.42
CA LEU A 113 13.43 -3.12 1.72
C LEU A 113 13.36 -2.22 0.46
N TYR A 114 14.14 -2.54 -0.59
CA TYR A 114 14.12 -1.78 -1.84
C TYR A 114 12.74 -1.77 -2.52
N LYS A 115 11.89 -2.79 -2.29
CA LYS A 115 10.53 -2.87 -2.85
C LYS A 115 9.57 -1.81 -2.28
N LEU A 116 9.91 -1.28 -1.11
CA LEU A 116 9.10 -0.28 -0.41
C LEU A 116 9.43 1.16 -0.81
N ARG A 117 10.45 1.38 -1.66
CA ARG A 117 10.85 2.73 -2.08
C ARG A 117 9.86 3.31 -3.09
N PRO A 118 9.60 4.64 -3.05
CA PRO A 118 8.78 5.28 -4.07
C PRO A 118 9.37 5.11 -5.47
N LEU A 119 8.51 4.79 -6.43
CA LEU A 119 8.86 4.73 -7.85
C LEU A 119 8.94 6.15 -8.42
N THR A 120 9.64 6.32 -9.55
CA THR A 120 9.74 7.63 -10.24
C THR A 120 8.37 8.24 -10.53
N VAL A 121 7.39 7.42 -10.91
CA VAL A 121 6.02 7.87 -11.18
C VAL A 121 5.33 8.46 -9.94
N GLU A 122 5.72 8.05 -8.73
CA GLU A 122 5.14 8.55 -7.47
C GLU A 122 5.70 9.93 -7.10
N TYR A 123 6.88 10.29 -7.61
CA TYR A 123 7.40 11.66 -7.52
C TYR A 123 6.77 12.60 -8.55
N LEU A 124 6.40 12.08 -9.72
CA LEU A 124 5.72 12.83 -10.79
C LEU A 124 4.23 13.02 -10.50
N LYS A 125 3.56 11.99 -9.98
CA LYS A 125 2.17 12.01 -9.53
C LYS A 125 2.13 11.70 -8.04
N ARG A 126 2.22 12.78 -7.26
CA ARG A 126 2.22 12.73 -5.80
C ARG A 126 0.83 12.43 -5.26
N ARG A 127 0.79 11.93 -4.03
CA ARG A 127 -0.45 11.70 -3.28
C ARG A 127 -0.93 13.02 -2.67
N ASP A 128 -2.23 13.13 -2.42
CA ASP A 128 -2.77 14.28 -1.67
C ASP A 128 -2.41 14.22 -0.18
N ASN A 129 -2.31 13.00 0.36
CA ASN A 129 -2.04 12.73 1.76
C ASN A 129 -0.66 12.07 1.95
N PRO A 130 0.04 12.34 3.07
CA PRO A 130 1.30 11.69 3.39
C PRO A 130 1.09 10.18 3.55
N LEU A 131 2.09 9.37 3.18
CA LEU A 131 2.13 7.94 3.47
C LEU A 131 3.49 7.60 4.09
N ASN A 132 3.46 7.19 5.36
CA ASN A 132 4.62 6.76 6.12
C ASN A 132 4.62 5.24 6.22
N ILE A 133 5.73 4.62 5.85
CA ILE A 133 5.93 3.18 5.97
C ILE A 133 6.96 2.94 7.07
N ASN A 134 6.64 2.09 8.03
CA ASN A 134 7.55 1.66 9.09
C ASN A 134 7.72 0.14 9.03
N VAL A 135 8.97 -0.33 9.07
CA VAL A 135 9.29 -1.76 9.05
C VAL A 135 9.92 -2.16 10.37
N PHE A 136 9.40 -3.23 10.98
CA PHE A 136 9.89 -3.77 12.23
C PHE A 136 10.21 -5.26 12.12
N CYS A 137 11.32 -5.67 12.73
CA CYS A 137 11.63 -7.07 13.01
C CYS A 137 11.09 -7.42 14.40
N GLY A 138 10.17 -8.38 14.50
CA GLY A 138 9.59 -8.76 15.79
C GLY A 138 8.46 -9.78 15.68
N SER A 139 8.03 -10.29 16.83
CA SER A 139 6.95 -11.27 16.88
C SER A 139 5.59 -10.60 16.87
N VAL A 140 4.67 -11.16 16.10
CA VAL A 140 3.26 -10.73 16.02
C VAL A 140 2.49 -10.90 17.32
N SER A 141 3.02 -11.68 18.28
CA SER A 141 2.45 -11.80 19.63
C SER A 141 2.93 -10.71 20.60
N ASN A 142 3.91 -9.89 20.21
CA ASN A 142 4.47 -8.87 21.08
C ASN A 142 3.68 -7.56 21.00
N PRO A 143 3.11 -7.09 22.13
CA PRO A 143 2.51 -5.78 22.20
C PRO A 143 3.60 -4.72 22.17
N ASP A 144 3.36 -3.71 21.34
CA ASP A 144 4.28 -2.59 21.13
C ASP A 144 3.47 -1.29 20.99
N PRO A 145 3.78 -0.23 21.78
CA PRO A 145 3.07 1.05 21.72
C PRO A 145 2.95 1.66 20.33
N GLN A 146 3.87 1.35 19.42
CA GLN A 146 3.83 1.87 18.04
C GLN A 146 2.66 1.29 17.23
N LEU A 147 2.07 0.18 17.68
CA LEU A 147 0.94 -0.50 17.02
C LEU A 147 -0.43 0.04 17.45
N LEU A 148 -0.48 0.89 18.49
CA LEU A 148 -1.74 1.49 18.95
C LEU A 148 -2.34 2.43 17.88
N ASN A 149 -3.64 2.67 18.00
CA ASN A 149 -4.44 3.48 17.09
C ASN A 149 -4.43 2.97 15.64
N THR A 150 -4.24 1.67 15.46
CA THR A 150 -4.32 1.03 14.14
C THR A 150 -5.78 0.79 13.77
N ASP A 151 -6.16 1.13 12.54
CA ASP A 151 -7.53 0.93 12.06
C ASP A 151 -7.74 -0.49 11.52
N ALA A 152 -6.74 -1.04 10.83
CA ALA A 152 -6.81 -2.37 10.23
C ALA A 152 -5.55 -3.20 10.46
N VAL A 153 -5.72 -4.48 10.79
CA VAL A 153 -4.64 -5.47 10.84
C VAL A 153 -4.90 -6.55 9.79
N VAL A 154 -3.87 -6.90 9.02
CA VAL A 154 -3.91 -7.99 8.04
C VAL A 154 -2.87 -9.04 8.43
N ALA A 155 -3.25 -10.31 8.35
CA ALA A 155 -2.36 -11.47 8.52
C ALA A 155 -2.70 -12.51 7.45
N ILE A 156 -1.93 -12.54 6.36
CA ILE A 156 -2.17 -13.45 5.22
C ILE A 156 -1.27 -14.67 5.35
N GLU A 157 -1.86 -15.87 5.45
CA GLU A 157 -1.11 -17.14 5.54
C GLU A 157 0.00 -17.08 6.60
N LEU A 158 -0.35 -16.61 7.80
CA LEU A 158 0.60 -16.42 8.90
C LEU A 158 0.39 -17.42 10.02
N ILE A 159 -0.86 -17.62 10.45
CA ILE A 159 -1.15 -18.28 11.74
C ILE A 159 -0.66 -19.72 11.77
N GLU A 160 -0.66 -20.41 10.62
CA GLU A 160 -0.16 -21.79 10.43
C GLU A 160 1.35 -21.95 10.66
N HIS A 161 2.11 -20.85 10.62
CA HIS A 161 3.54 -20.83 10.92
C HIS A 161 3.83 -20.57 12.40
N LEU A 162 2.83 -20.17 13.20
CA LEU A 162 3.00 -19.83 14.60
C LEU A 162 3.13 -21.09 15.45
N TYR A 163 4.12 -21.09 16.34
CA TYR A 163 4.20 -22.08 17.42
C TYR A 163 3.01 -21.91 18.39
N PRO A 164 2.58 -22.97 19.10
CA PRO A 164 1.35 -22.94 19.90
C PRO A 164 1.27 -21.80 20.93
N ASP A 165 2.39 -21.46 21.57
CA ASP A 165 2.50 -20.36 22.53
C ASP A 165 2.30 -18.98 21.87
N VAL A 166 2.90 -18.79 20.69
CA VAL A 166 2.74 -17.57 19.88
C VAL A 166 1.31 -17.44 19.35
N LEU A 167 0.73 -18.55 18.88
CA LEU A 167 -0.65 -18.61 18.39
C LEU A 167 -1.66 -18.29 19.49
N GLU A 168 -1.44 -18.76 20.72
CA GLU A 168 -2.29 -18.44 21.87
C GLU A 168 -2.21 -16.96 22.25
N ALA A 169 -1.01 -16.37 22.18
CA ALA A 169 -0.78 -14.96 22.50
C ALA A 169 -1.22 -13.97 21.40
N PHE A 170 -1.23 -14.40 20.14
CA PHE A 170 -1.52 -13.56 18.98
C PHE A 170 -2.88 -12.82 19.06
N PRO A 171 -4.02 -13.46 19.41
CA PRO A 171 -5.29 -12.76 19.58
C PRO A 171 -5.26 -11.69 20.66
N TYR A 172 -4.52 -11.89 21.76
CA TYR A 172 -4.45 -10.89 22.83
C TYR A 172 -3.73 -9.62 22.36
N ASN A 173 -2.72 -9.75 21.51
CA ASN A 173 -2.06 -8.59 20.92
C ASN A 173 -3.04 -7.82 20.00
N ILE A 174 -3.72 -8.51 19.09
CA ILE A 174 -4.62 -7.84 18.14
C ILE A 174 -5.87 -7.30 18.81
N PHE A 175 -6.66 -8.17 19.45
CA PHE A 175 -8.00 -7.84 19.92
C PHE A 175 -8.01 -7.22 21.32
N GLY A 176 -6.98 -7.49 22.13
CA GLY A 176 -6.83 -6.92 23.46
C GLY A 176 -6.03 -5.62 23.50
N TYR A 177 -4.90 -5.57 22.78
CA TYR A 177 -3.97 -4.44 22.86
C TYR A 177 -4.10 -3.43 21.71
N ILE A 178 -4.05 -3.90 20.45
CA ILE A 178 -4.14 -3.04 19.26
C ILE A 178 -5.58 -2.53 19.06
N GLN A 179 -6.56 -3.39 19.31
CA GLN A 179 -8.00 -3.16 19.18
C GLN A 179 -8.45 -2.47 17.88
N PRO A 180 -8.03 -2.95 16.70
CA PRO A 180 -8.33 -2.30 15.41
C PRO A 180 -9.81 -2.42 15.05
N LYS A 181 -10.30 -1.56 14.15
CA LYS A 181 -11.69 -1.64 13.65
C LYS A 181 -11.90 -2.89 12.79
N LEU A 182 -10.86 -3.29 12.05
CA LEU A 182 -10.89 -4.37 11.08
C LEU A 182 -9.70 -5.32 11.28
N VAL A 183 -9.94 -6.63 11.26
CA VAL A 183 -8.88 -7.65 11.21
C VAL A 183 -9.19 -8.63 10.09
N ILE A 184 -8.21 -8.87 9.21
CA ILE A 184 -8.31 -9.83 8.11
C ILE A 184 -7.27 -10.92 8.34
N ILE A 185 -7.71 -12.16 8.51
CA ILE A 185 -6.83 -13.32 8.73
C ILE A 185 -7.11 -14.34 7.63
N THR A 186 -6.08 -14.80 6.92
CA THR A 186 -6.19 -15.97 6.03
C THR A 186 -5.30 -17.10 6.51
N THR A 187 -5.71 -18.32 6.21
CA THR A 187 -4.93 -19.53 6.47
C THR A 187 -5.33 -20.64 5.47
N PRO A 188 -4.48 -21.66 5.27
CA PRO A 188 -4.83 -22.87 4.56
C PRO A 188 -6.14 -23.52 5.01
N ASN A 189 -6.93 -24.02 4.05
CA ASN A 189 -8.04 -24.94 4.34
C ASN A 189 -7.59 -26.39 4.13
N ALA A 190 -7.45 -27.14 5.23
CA ALA A 190 -7.05 -28.55 5.19
C ALA A 190 -8.08 -29.46 4.50
N ASP A 191 -9.37 -29.10 4.50
CA ASP A 191 -10.42 -29.88 3.81
C ASP A 191 -10.16 -29.92 2.30
N PHE A 192 -9.52 -28.89 1.76
CA PHE A 192 -9.17 -28.77 0.35
C PHE A 192 -7.95 -29.61 -0.05
N ASN A 193 -7.16 -30.09 0.92
CA ASN A 193 -5.89 -30.78 0.61
C ASN A 193 -6.08 -32.07 -0.21
N VAL A 194 -7.23 -32.72 -0.07
CA VAL A 194 -7.58 -33.90 -0.85
C VAL A 194 -7.62 -33.63 -2.35
N VAL A 195 -7.89 -32.39 -2.75
CA VAL A 195 -8.00 -31.99 -4.15
C VAL A 195 -6.62 -31.99 -4.82
N PHE A 196 -5.55 -31.68 -4.07
CA PHE A 196 -4.16 -31.76 -4.53
C PHE A 196 -3.65 -33.20 -4.79
N ASN A 197 -4.47 -34.23 -4.54
CA ASN A 197 -4.18 -35.63 -4.87
C ASN A 197 -2.82 -36.15 -4.34
N ASN A 198 -2.32 -35.58 -3.24
CA ASN A 198 -1.05 -35.99 -2.63
C ASN A 198 -1.28 -36.80 -1.37
N LYS A 199 -1.29 -38.13 -1.53
CA LYS A 199 -1.58 -39.09 -0.45
C LYS A 199 -0.55 -39.12 0.69
N ASN A 200 0.61 -38.50 0.51
CA ASN A 200 1.72 -38.55 1.47
C ASN A 200 1.98 -37.22 2.20
N MET A 201 1.18 -36.19 1.95
CA MET A 201 1.37 -34.88 2.59
C MET A 201 0.41 -34.71 3.78
N LYS A 202 1.00 -34.43 4.94
CA LYS A 202 0.25 -34.03 6.14
C LYS A 202 -0.18 -32.56 6.05
N PHE A 203 0.69 -31.70 5.53
CA PHE A 203 0.48 -30.25 5.31
C PHE A 203 0.95 -29.88 3.90
N ARG A 204 0.42 -28.79 3.33
CA ARG A 204 0.78 -28.20 2.03
C ARG A 204 2.21 -27.68 1.98
N HIS A 205 2.75 -27.21 3.09
CA HIS A 205 4.11 -26.71 3.18
C HIS A 205 4.85 -27.36 4.36
N TYR A 206 6.15 -27.59 4.20
CA TYR A 206 6.97 -28.28 5.21
C TYR A 206 7.15 -27.47 6.49
N ASP A 207 7.03 -26.14 6.40
CA ASP A 207 7.20 -25.24 7.54
C ASP A 207 5.90 -25.00 8.33
N HIS A 208 4.74 -25.46 7.85
CA HIS A 208 3.49 -25.34 8.61
C HIS A 208 3.54 -26.14 9.91
N LYS A 209 3.10 -25.54 11.00
CA LYS A 209 2.96 -26.19 12.31
C LYS A 209 1.62 -26.91 12.44
N PHE A 210 0.60 -26.40 11.75
CA PHE A 210 -0.72 -27.00 11.63
C PHE A 210 -1.38 -26.58 10.30
N GLU A 211 -2.43 -27.28 9.90
CA GLU A 211 -3.40 -26.80 8.91
C GLU A 211 -4.79 -27.17 9.40
N TRP A 212 -5.68 -26.18 9.46
CA TRP A 212 -7.01 -26.36 10.02
C TRP A 212 -8.05 -26.65 8.95
N SER A 213 -8.99 -27.54 9.28
CA SER A 213 -10.26 -27.63 8.53
C SER A 213 -11.07 -26.35 8.70
N ARG A 214 -12.13 -26.19 7.91
CA ARG A 214 -13.07 -25.06 8.08
C ARG A 214 -13.64 -25.00 9.48
N GLN A 215 -14.08 -26.14 10.00
CA GLN A 215 -14.63 -26.21 11.36
C GLN A 215 -13.61 -25.76 12.41
N GLN A 216 -12.35 -26.22 12.32
CA GLN A 216 -11.32 -25.85 13.29
C GLN A 216 -10.99 -24.36 13.25
N PHE A 217 -10.94 -23.77 12.06
CA PHE A 217 -10.70 -22.34 11.89
C PHE A 217 -11.88 -21.49 12.39
N GLU A 218 -13.11 -21.92 12.09
CA GLU A 218 -14.33 -21.29 12.60
C GLU A 218 -14.40 -21.37 14.13
N ASP A 219 -14.15 -22.54 14.73
CA ASP A 219 -14.14 -22.72 16.19
C ASP A 219 -13.10 -21.82 16.87
N TRP A 220 -11.90 -21.71 16.29
CA TRP A 220 -10.85 -20.82 16.78
C TRP A 220 -11.27 -19.35 16.71
N ALA A 221 -11.86 -18.93 15.59
CA ALA A 221 -12.34 -17.58 15.39
C ALA A 221 -13.54 -17.24 16.30
N TYR A 222 -14.48 -18.16 16.49
CA TYR A 222 -15.59 -18.00 17.43
C TYR A 222 -15.10 -17.93 18.88
N ASN A 223 -14.05 -18.68 19.23
CA ASN A 223 -13.42 -18.57 20.53
C ASN A 223 -12.76 -17.20 20.76
N ILE A 224 -12.23 -16.56 19.71
CA ILE A 224 -11.73 -15.17 19.79
C ILE A 224 -12.87 -14.21 20.12
N VAL A 225 -13.96 -14.19 19.35
CA VAL A 225 -15.07 -13.26 19.62
C VAL A 225 -15.81 -13.57 20.93
N THR A 226 -15.70 -14.80 21.45
CA THR A 226 -16.17 -15.13 22.81
C THR A 226 -15.31 -14.45 23.89
N ARG A 227 -14.00 -14.34 23.67
CA ARG A 227 -13.05 -13.65 24.58
C ARG A 227 -13.08 -12.13 24.41
N PHE A 228 -13.36 -11.65 23.20
CA PHE A 228 -13.41 -10.24 22.81
C PHE A 228 -14.79 -9.93 22.20
N PRO A 229 -15.85 -9.82 23.03
CA PRO A 229 -17.23 -9.70 22.58
C PRO A 229 -17.53 -8.40 21.82
N GLU A 230 -16.63 -7.43 21.87
CA GLU A 230 -16.65 -6.21 21.05
C GLU A 230 -16.37 -6.46 19.57
N TYR A 231 -16.03 -7.69 19.16
CA TYR A 231 -15.88 -8.08 17.75
C TYR A 231 -16.99 -9.04 17.31
N ASP A 232 -17.36 -8.93 16.03
CA ASP A 232 -18.05 -9.98 15.28
C ASP A 232 -17.09 -10.59 14.26
N VAL A 233 -17.35 -11.83 13.84
CA VAL A 233 -16.57 -12.52 12.82
C VAL A 233 -17.47 -13.04 11.70
N SER A 234 -16.97 -12.93 10.47
CA SER A 234 -17.57 -13.55 9.27
C SER A 234 -16.48 -14.28 8.48
N PHE A 235 -16.87 -15.29 7.71
CA PHE A 235 -15.95 -16.14 6.97
C PHE A 235 -16.16 -16.02 5.47
N ASP A 236 -15.08 -16.18 4.72
CA ASP A 236 -15.06 -16.20 3.26
C ASP A 236 -13.98 -17.17 2.76
N GLY A 237 -14.01 -17.51 1.47
CA GLY A 237 -13.08 -18.45 0.86
C GLY A 237 -12.37 -17.86 -0.35
N ILE A 238 -11.08 -18.14 -0.48
CA ILE A 238 -10.21 -17.61 -1.54
C ILE A 238 -9.62 -18.77 -2.34
N ALA A 239 -9.52 -18.59 -3.66
CA ALA A 239 -9.03 -19.59 -4.61
C ALA A 239 -9.93 -20.84 -4.65
N TYR A 240 -11.03 -20.72 -5.40
CA TYR A 240 -11.98 -21.80 -5.67
C TYR A 240 -11.31 -22.95 -6.42
N GLY A 241 -11.67 -24.18 -6.04
CA GLY A 241 -11.24 -25.38 -6.76
C GLY A 241 -11.98 -25.57 -8.09
N PRO A 242 -11.57 -26.58 -8.87
CA PRO A 242 -12.24 -26.93 -10.12
C PRO A 242 -13.70 -27.38 -9.87
N SER A 243 -14.53 -27.31 -10.91
CA SER A 243 -15.94 -27.75 -10.82
C SER A 243 -16.07 -29.17 -10.25
N GLY A 244 -16.98 -29.34 -9.28
CA GLY A 244 -17.21 -30.60 -8.58
C GLY A 244 -16.44 -30.74 -7.25
N THR A 245 -15.63 -29.76 -6.87
CA THR A 245 -14.90 -29.77 -5.59
C THR A 245 -15.53 -28.86 -4.53
N GLU A 246 -16.72 -28.32 -4.76
CA GLU A 246 -17.36 -27.28 -3.94
C GLU A 246 -17.57 -27.74 -2.49
N LYS A 247 -17.81 -29.04 -2.27
CA LYS A 247 -17.97 -29.63 -0.93
C LYS A 247 -16.76 -29.44 -0.01
N TYR A 248 -15.56 -29.27 -0.57
CA TYR A 248 -14.33 -29.07 0.20
C TYR A 248 -14.07 -27.59 0.53
N GLY A 249 -14.88 -26.66 0.00
CA GLY A 249 -14.68 -25.23 0.14
C GLY A 249 -13.55 -24.70 -0.76
N CYS A 250 -13.02 -23.54 -0.40
CA CYS A 250 -11.91 -22.90 -1.13
C CYS A 250 -10.54 -23.38 -0.63
N CYS A 251 -9.49 -23.13 -1.41
CA CYS A 251 -8.12 -23.50 -1.08
C CYS A 251 -7.59 -22.72 0.14
N SER A 252 -7.87 -21.43 0.24
CA SER A 252 -7.57 -20.63 1.44
C SER A 252 -8.88 -20.18 2.07
N GLN A 253 -8.91 -20.11 3.39
CA GLN A 253 -10.04 -19.62 4.17
C GLN A 253 -9.68 -18.27 4.79
N MET A 254 -10.66 -17.38 4.90
CA MET A 254 -10.52 -16.03 5.40
C MET A 254 -11.51 -15.78 6.52
N ALA A 255 -11.05 -15.20 7.64
CA ALA A 255 -11.88 -14.66 8.70
C ALA A 255 -11.74 -13.14 8.71
N LEU A 256 -12.88 -12.47 8.70
CA LEU A 256 -12.99 -11.02 8.82
C LEU A 256 -13.59 -10.69 10.18
N PHE A 257 -12.80 -10.07 11.05
CA PHE A 257 -13.27 -9.57 12.34
C PHE A 257 -13.54 -8.08 12.25
N VAL A 258 -14.70 -7.68 12.76
CA VAL A 258 -15.17 -6.31 12.74
C VAL A 258 -15.51 -5.88 14.15
N LYS A 259 -14.90 -4.78 14.61
CA LYS A 259 -15.26 -4.18 15.89
C LYS A 259 -16.67 -3.62 15.79
N LYS A 260 -17.52 -3.94 16.77
CA LYS A 260 -18.88 -3.42 16.90
C LYS A 260 -18.82 -1.90 17.09
N GLU A 261 -19.71 -1.19 16.39
CA GLU A 261 -19.92 0.23 16.63
C GLU A 261 -20.60 0.38 18.00
N GLU A 262 -19.84 0.68 19.04
CA GLU A 262 -20.43 1.07 20.32
C GLU A 262 -20.96 2.50 20.21
N ASN A 263 -22.25 2.68 20.48
CA ASN A 263 -22.76 3.91 21.06
C ASN A 263 -22.08 4.05 22.44
N LEU A 264 -20.89 4.65 22.46
CA LEU A 264 -20.17 4.98 23.68
C LEU A 264 -20.95 6.05 24.45
N GLU A 265 -21.95 5.65 25.22
CA GLU A 265 -22.21 6.33 26.47
C GLU A 265 -20.97 6.09 27.36
N LEU A 266 -20.13 7.11 27.47
CA LEU A 266 -19.00 7.18 28.42
C LEU A 266 -19.42 6.92 29.89
N SER A 267 -20.71 6.74 30.18
CA SER A 267 -21.29 6.50 31.51
C SER A 267 -21.08 5.07 32.05
N LYS A 268 -20.64 4.10 31.22
CA LYS A 268 -20.49 2.68 31.62
C LYS A 268 -19.04 2.17 31.63
N ILE A 269 -18.05 3.05 31.55
CA ILE A 269 -16.69 2.69 31.94
C ILE A 269 -16.68 2.59 33.47
N ASN A 270 -16.81 1.37 33.99
CA ASN A 270 -16.63 1.12 35.42
C ASN A 270 -15.22 1.57 35.82
N LEU A 271 -15.15 2.66 36.60
CA LEU A 271 -13.95 3.08 37.33
C LEU A 271 -13.50 1.95 38.27
N CYS A 272 -12.20 1.65 38.29
CA CYS A 272 -11.54 0.64 39.13
C CYS A 272 -12.11 0.55 40.57
N LYS A 273 -12.46 -0.64 41.04
CA LYS A 273 -12.75 -0.93 42.46
C LYS A 273 -11.54 -1.58 43.14
N CYS A 274 -10.38 -0.98 42.98
CA CYS A 274 -9.20 -1.36 43.72
C CYS A 274 -9.35 -0.89 45.20
N ASP A 275 -9.67 -1.83 46.11
CA ASP A 275 -9.93 -1.62 47.55
C ASP A 275 -8.67 -1.20 48.34
N LYS A 276 -8.87 -0.53 49.48
CA LYS A 276 -7.89 0.21 50.32
C LYS A 276 -6.72 -0.60 50.89
N ASN A 277 -6.62 -1.89 50.59
CA ASN A 277 -5.59 -2.77 51.14
C ASN A 277 -4.55 -3.23 50.10
N ASN A 278 -4.50 -2.64 48.91
CA ASN A 278 -3.54 -3.02 47.88
C ASN A 278 -2.18 -2.32 48.01
N VAL A 279 -1.11 -3.08 47.73
CA VAL A 279 0.33 -2.80 47.91
C VAL A 279 0.80 -1.51 47.20
N CYS A 280 0.00 -0.94 46.30
CA CYS A 280 0.36 0.22 45.48
C CYS A 280 0.38 1.57 46.24
N GLN A 281 -0.04 1.63 47.51
CA GLN A 281 -0.03 2.89 48.29
C GLN A 281 1.18 3.10 49.20
N SER A 282 2.10 2.12 49.34
CA SER A 282 3.21 2.28 50.30
C SER A 282 4.45 3.01 49.76
N ASN A 283 4.44 3.48 48.51
CA ASN A 283 5.58 4.19 47.90
C ASN A 283 5.24 5.66 47.62
N ASN A 284 5.55 6.52 48.61
CA ASN A 284 5.30 7.96 48.58
C ASN A 284 6.24 8.79 47.66
N ASP A 285 7.00 8.16 46.75
CA ASP A 285 8.05 8.85 45.97
C ASP A 285 7.86 8.84 44.44
N CYS A 286 6.64 8.69 43.92
CA CYS A 286 6.40 8.78 42.47
C CYS A 286 5.24 9.73 42.12
N THR A 287 5.54 11.02 42.07
CA THR A 287 4.70 12.01 41.39
C THR A 287 4.66 11.72 39.88
N LYS A 288 3.44 11.51 39.36
CA LYS A 288 3.02 11.21 37.96
C LYS A 288 2.83 9.73 37.63
N MET A 289 1.76 9.15 38.16
CA MET A 289 1.06 8.01 37.54
C MET A 289 -0.04 8.54 36.63
N CYS A 290 0.10 8.40 35.31
CA CYS A 290 -1.05 8.41 34.42
C CYS A 290 -1.66 7.01 34.47
N CYS A 291 -2.73 6.87 35.25
CA CYS A 291 -3.55 5.68 35.35
C CYS A 291 -4.75 5.81 34.39
N ASN A 292 -4.91 4.87 33.45
CA ASN A 292 -6.16 4.61 32.73
C ASN A 292 -6.43 3.10 32.78
N CYS A 293 -6.77 2.59 33.95
CA CYS A 293 -7.12 1.18 34.15
C CYS A 293 -8.59 0.90 33.85
N LEU A 294 -8.84 -0.19 33.13
CA LEU A 294 -10.13 -0.83 32.89
C LEU A 294 -10.02 -2.33 33.22
N CYS A 295 -9.63 -2.67 34.44
CA CYS A 295 -9.82 -4.02 34.98
C CYS A 295 -10.12 -3.97 36.49
N ASP A 296 -11.11 -4.74 36.93
CA ASP A 296 -11.00 -5.48 38.18
C ASP A 296 -10.72 -6.92 37.71
N ILE A 297 -9.52 -7.45 37.80
CA ILE A 297 -9.16 -8.21 39.01
C ILE A 297 -7.64 -8.30 39.24
N CYS A 298 -6.75 -8.03 38.27
CA CYS A 298 -5.30 -8.23 38.50
C CYS A 298 -4.41 -7.37 37.60
N CYS A 299 -3.73 -6.37 38.15
CA CYS A 299 -2.44 -5.96 37.61
C CYS A 299 -1.55 -5.46 38.75
N PRO A 300 -0.44 -6.14 39.07
CA PRO A 300 0.76 -5.45 39.46
C PRO A 300 1.61 -5.28 38.20
N THR A 301 1.66 -4.03 37.74
CA THR A 301 2.79 -3.40 37.03
C THR A 301 3.64 -4.29 36.14
N SER A 302 3.68 -3.94 34.86
CA SER A 302 4.73 -4.36 33.94
C SER A 302 4.68 -5.84 33.51
N SER A 303 3.52 -6.36 33.14
CA SER A 303 3.46 -7.57 32.32
C SER A 303 2.34 -7.46 31.28
N PHE A 304 2.64 -6.89 30.12
CA PHE A 304 1.93 -7.32 28.91
C PHE A 304 2.50 -8.68 28.48
N GLY A 305 2.14 -9.68 29.29
CA GLY A 305 2.30 -11.10 29.03
C GLY A 305 0.95 -11.70 29.40
N VAL A 306 0.38 -12.47 28.49
CA VAL A 306 -0.86 -13.22 28.70
C VAL A 306 -0.70 -13.98 30.02
N CYS A 307 -1.56 -13.69 31.01
CA CYS A 307 -1.61 -14.48 32.24
C CYS A 307 -2.36 -15.77 31.94
N THR A 308 -1.74 -16.63 31.13
CA THR A 308 -2.10 -18.05 31.06
C THR A 308 -1.36 -18.74 32.20
N TYR A 309 -2.13 -19.33 33.10
CA TYR A 309 -1.72 -20.30 34.13
C TYR A 309 -0.21 -20.44 34.42
N PHE A 310 0.21 -19.95 35.58
CA PHE A 310 1.43 -20.29 36.33
C PHE A 310 2.76 -20.31 35.54
N THR A 311 3.66 -19.42 35.97
CA THR A 311 5.08 -19.25 35.61
C THR A 311 5.34 -18.39 34.37
N PHE A 312 6.22 -17.39 34.54
CA PHE A 312 6.78 -16.48 33.51
C PHE A 312 6.06 -15.15 33.23
N SER A 313 5.42 -14.52 34.21
CA SER A 313 5.23 -13.06 34.17
C SER A 313 6.59 -12.36 34.22
N ILE A 314 7.10 -11.95 33.06
CA ILE A 314 8.33 -11.17 32.93
C ILE A 314 8.01 -9.73 33.31
N ASN A 315 8.70 -9.20 34.33
CA ASN A 315 8.67 -7.78 34.68
C ASN A 315 9.21 -6.95 33.50
N PHE A 316 8.34 -6.15 32.87
CA PHE A 316 8.72 -5.04 31.99
C PHE A 316 9.51 -4.01 32.82
N PRO A 317 10.76 -3.71 32.44
CA PRO A 317 11.42 -2.51 32.90
C PRO A 317 10.54 -1.31 32.52
N THR A 318 10.32 -0.41 33.48
CA THR A 318 9.63 0.86 33.26
C THR A 318 10.06 1.51 31.95
N CYS A 319 9.10 2.08 31.19
CA CYS A 319 9.25 2.78 29.90
C CYS A 319 10.21 4.00 29.91
N LYS A 320 11.15 4.09 30.84
CA LYS A 320 12.20 5.10 30.89
C LYS A 320 13.27 4.88 29.83
N ASP A 321 13.42 3.66 29.31
CA ASP A 321 14.47 3.30 28.35
C ASP A 321 13.90 2.67 27.07
N GLY A 322 12.96 3.31 26.36
CA GLY A 322 12.70 3.06 24.93
C GLY A 322 12.68 1.60 24.43
N PHE A 323 12.25 0.64 25.27
CA PHE A 323 12.42 -0.78 24.98
C PHE A 323 11.22 -1.26 24.17
N PHE A 324 11.24 -0.96 22.88
CA PHE A 324 10.31 -1.53 21.91
C PHE A 324 10.61 -3.02 21.77
N LYS A 325 9.57 -3.86 21.85
CA LYS A 325 9.74 -5.31 21.67
C LYS A 325 10.07 -5.65 20.23
N ASN A 326 9.60 -4.82 19.30
CA ASN A 326 9.88 -4.97 17.90
C ASN A 326 11.04 -4.02 17.53
N LYS A 327 12.08 -4.57 16.89
CA LYS A 327 13.24 -3.83 16.44
C LYS A 327 12.87 -3.03 15.20
N PHE A 328 12.93 -1.70 15.28
CA PHE A 328 12.77 -0.82 14.13
C PHE A 328 13.90 -1.04 13.11
N LEU A 329 13.55 -1.20 11.83
CA LEU A 329 14.50 -1.40 10.74
C LEU A 329 14.58 -0.19 9.81
N GLU A 330 13.45 0.29 9.31
CA GLU A 330 13.41 1.33 8.27
C GLU A 330 12.13 2.17 8.38
N LYS A 331 12.24 3.46 8.07
CA LYS A 331 11.11 4.36 7.82
C LYS A 331 11.23 4.95 6.42
N ILE A 332 10.15 4.88 5.64
CA ILE A 332 10.08 5.41 4.29
C ILE A 332 8.91 6.39 4.21
N GLU A 333 9.20 7.61 3.78
CA GLU A 333 8.20 8.66 3.59
C GLU A 333 7.92 8.82 2.10
N TYR A 334 6.66 8.67 1.71
CA TYR A 334 6.24 8.81 0.33
C TYR A 334 6.06 10.28 -0.05
N PRO A 335 6.40 10.68 -1.28
CA PRO A 335 6.16 12.03 -1.76
C PRO A 335 4.65 12.32 -1.82
N TYR A 336 4.26 13.44 -1.24
CA TYR A 336 2.90 13.94 -1.24
C TYR A 336 2.91 15.44 -1.53
N GLU A 337 1.80 15.94 -2.05
CA GLU A 337 1.57 17.35 -2.29
C GLU A 337 0.12 17.65 -1.95
N GLN A 338 -0.07 18.36 -0.85
CA GLN A 338 -1.40 18.75 -0.43
C GLN A 338 -1.82 19.98 -1.22
N ASP A 339 -2.76 19.80 -2.14
CA ASP A 339 -3.36 20.91 -2.88
C ASP A 339 -4.25 21.73 -1.93
N SER A 340 -3.74 22.90 -1.54
CA SER A 340 -4.38 23.84 -0.60
C SER A 340 -5.56 24.61 -1.20
N ARG A 341 -5.79 24.49 -2.52
CA ARG A 341 -6.90 25.14 -3.20
C ARG A 341 -8.24 24.56 -2.74
N THR A 342 -9.23 25.44 -2.62
CA THR A 342 -10.63 25.07 -2.42
C THR A 342 -11.17 24.28 -3.62
N GLN A 343 -12.26 23.53 -3.41
CA GLN A 343 -12.91 22.81 -4.52
C GLN A 343 -13.33 23.76 -5.65
N GLU A 344 -13.77 24.98 -5.32
CA GLU A 344 -14.11 26.01 -6.29
C GLU A 344 -12.89 26.44 -7.11
N GLU A 345 -11.74 26.70 -6.46
CA GLU A 345 -10.50 27.08 -7.15
C GLU A 345 -9.96 25.96 -8.06
N LYS A 346 -10.07 24.69 -7.64
CA LYS A 346 -9.70 23.54 -8.48
C LYS A 346 -10.59 23.45 -9.72
N LEU A 347 -11.90 23.65 -9.56
CA LEU A 347 -12.84 23.69 -10.69
C LEU A 347 -12.53 24.85 -11.63
N ILE A 348 -12.25 26.04 -11.09
CA ILE A 348 -11.86 27.22 -11.89
C ILE A 348 -10.61 26.93 -12.72
N ASP A 349 -9.59 26.33 -12.13
CA ASP A 349 -8.34 26.00 -12.82
C ASP A 349 -8.55 24.99 -13.97
N GLU A 350 -9.31 23.92 -13.72
CA GLU A 350 -9.68 22.93 -14.72
C GLU A 350 -10.48 23.58 -15.87
N PHE A 351 -11.43 24.46 -15.57
CA PHE A 351 -12.20 25.16 -16.60
C PHE A 351 -11.35 26.13 -17.40
N LYS A 352 -10.43 26.88 -16.77
CA LYS A 352 -9.46 27.73 -17.48
C LYS A 352 -8.59 26.91 -18.43
N TYR A 353 -8.07 25.77 -17.97
CA TYR A 353 -7.29 24.86 -18.79
C TYR A 353 -8.08 24.39 -20.03
N ARG A 354 -9.32 23.96 -19.84
CA ARG A 354 -10.19 23.49 -20.93
C ARG A 354 -10.55 24.59 -21.91
N VAL A 355 -10.88 25.78 -21.42
CA VAL A 355 -11.15 26.94 -22.27
C VAL A 355 -9.94 27.26 -23.13
N ASN A 356 -8.73 27.25 -22.56
CA ASN A 356 -7.51 27.47 -23.33
C ASN A 356 -7.23 26.32 -24.33
N TYR A 357 -7.44 25.07 -23.92
CA TYR A 357 -7.24 23.89 -24.78
C TYR A 357 -8.20 23.86 -25.98
N PHE A 358 -9.47 24.16 -25.76
CA PHE A 358 -10.49 24.20 -26.82
C PHE A 358 -10.47 25.51 -27.61
N GLY A 359 -9.95 26.58 -27.01
CA GLY A 359 -9.93 27.93 -27.56
C GLY A 359 -8.76 28.23 -28.49
N GLN A 360 -7.94 27.24 -28.82
CA GLN A 360 -6.80 27.38 -29.73
C GLN A 360 -7.20 27.99 -31.08
N PRO A 361 -6.37 28.87 -31.68
CA PRO A 361 -6.66 29.43 -33.00
C PRO A 361 -6.77 28.31 -34.05
N TYR A 362 -7.75 28.45 -34.95
CA TYR A 362 -8.09 27.42 -35.94
C TYR A 362 -8.48 26.06 -35.33
N GLY A 363 -8.81 26.03 -34.04
CA GLY A 363 -9.32 24.86 -33.35
C GLY A 363 -10.77 24.54 -33.72
N ARG A 364 -11.29 23.44 -33.15
CA ARG A 364 -12.64 22.92 -33.44
C ARG A 364 -13.76 23.96 -33.27
N PHE A 365 -13.62 24.84 -32.28
CA PHE A 365 -14.64 25.82 -31.92
C PHE A 365 -14.28 27.25 -32.37
N PHE A 366 -13.26 27.39 -33.22
CA PHE A 366 -12.82 28.70 -33.70
C PHE A 366 -13.74 29.20 -34.82
N ASN A 367 -14.27 30.41 -34.67
CA ASN A 367 -15.08 31.08 -35.67
C ASN A 367 -14.24 32.15 -36.39
N GLU A 368 -13.88 31.87 -37.64
CA GLU A 368 -13.02 32.72 -38.47
C GLU A 368 -13.65 34.10 -38.77
N GLU A 369 -14.98 34.19 -38.89
CA GLU A 369 -15.66 35.46 -39.19
C GLU A 369 -15.54 36.45 -38.04
N THR A 370 -15.65 35.93 -36.81
CA THR A 370 -15.57 36.71 -35.58
C THR A 370 -14.18 36.73 -34.96
N ASN A 371 -13.22 35.99 -35.55
CA ASN A 371 -11.86 35.80 -35.08
C ASN A 371 -11.75 35.43 -33.58
N ARG A 372 -12.66 34.58 -33.10
CA ARG A 372 -12.73 34.13 -31.70
C ARG A 372 -13.23 32.69 -31.62
N SER A 373 -12.92 32.01 -30.51
CA SER A 373 -13.43 30.68 -30.20
C SER A 373 -14.76 30.76 -29.44
N GLU A 374 -15.76 30.00 -29.90
CA GLU A 374 -17.10 29.90 -29.31
C GLU A 374 -17.29 28.49 -28.74
N ILE A 375 -16.83 28.27 -27.51
CA ILE A 375 -16.68 26.93 -26.93
C ILE A 375 -17.94 26.55 -26.15
N PRO A 376 -18.66 25.46 -26.49
CA PRO A 376 -19.89 25.10 -25.80
C PRO A 376 -19.62 24.67 -24.36
N LEU A 377 -20.44 25.14 -23.41
CA LEU A 377 -20.26 24.82 -21.99
C LEU A 377 -20.33 23.31 -21.71
N ASP A 378 -21.15 22.57 -22.44
CA ASP A 378 -21.24 21.11 -22.32
C ASP A 378 -19.90 20.42 -22.65
N SER A 379 -19.15 20.94 -23.63
CA SER A 379 -17.82 20.43 -23.98
C SER A 379 -16.78 20.65 -22.88
N ILE A 380 -17.00 21.64 -22.00
CA ILE A 380 -16.12 21.93 -20.85
C ILE A 380 -16.44 21.01 -19.66
N LEU A 381 -17.63 20.40 -19.59
CA LEU A 381 -18.05 19.58 -18.44
C LEU A 381 -17.49 18.15 -18.43
N TYR A 382 -17.16 17.55 -19.59
CA TYR A 382 -16.76 16.13 -19.65
C TYR A 382 -15.31 15.90 -19.18
N GLY A 383 -15.09 15.56 -17.91
CA GLY A 383 -13.78 15.22 -17.32
C GLY A 383 -13.77 13.90 -16.54
N PRO A 384 -12.59 13.27 -16.34
CA PRO A 384 -12.45 11.96 -15.69
C PRO A 384 -12.82 11.96 -14.20
N ASP A 385 -12.75 13.12 -13.53
CA ASP A 385 -13.20 13.29 -12.15
C ASP A 385 -14.48 14.12 -12.15
N GLY A 386 -15.61 13.42 -12.35
CA GLY A 386 -16.93 14.01 -12.50
C GLY A 386 -17.28 15.00 -11.39
N ALA A 387 -17.19 16.29 -11.69
CA ALA A 387 -17.97 17.28 -11.00
C ALA A 387 -19.42 17.09 -11.44
N PHE A 388 -20.33 16.85 -10.49
CA PHE A 388 -21.79 16.90 -10.72
C PHE A 388 -22.25 18.36 -10.90
N LEU A 389 -21.54 19.14 -11.70
CA LEU A 389 -21.82 20.56 -11.93
C LEU A 389 -22.67 20.71 -13.18
N GLY A 390 -23.81 21.39 -13.07
CA GLY A 390 -24.69 21.66 -14.21
C GLY A 390 -24.17 22.78 -15.10
N VAL A 391 -24.62 22.84 -16.36
CA VAL A 391 -24.36 23.97 -17.28
C VAL A 391 -24.68 25.34 -16.65
N PRO A 392 -25.80 25.54 -15.91
CA PRO A 392 -26.10 26.83 -15.28
C PRO A 392 -25.08 27.25 -14.20
N GLU A 393 -24.59 26.27 -13.43
CA GLU A 393 -23.61 26.50 -12.36
C GLU A 393 -22.24 26.82 -12.96
N LEU A 394 -21.82 26.08 -13.99
CA LEU A 394 -20.62 26.37 -14.76
C LEU A 394 -20.67 27.78 -15.37
N ASN A 395 -21.80 28.15 -15.98
CA ASN A 395 -21.99 29.48 -16.55
C ASN A 395 -21.79 30.59 -15.51
N THR A 396 -22.40 30.42 -14.33
CA THR A 396 -22.26 31.36 -13.22
C THR A 396 -20.81 31.49 -12.76
N LEU A 397 -20.10 30.36 -12.68
CA LEU A 397 -18.69 30.32 -12.27
C LEU A 397 -17.77 30.99 -13.30
N LEU A 398 -17.96 30.71 -14.59
CA LEU A 398 -17.20 31.30 -15.69
C LEU A 398 -17.40 32.82 -15.77
N GLN A 399 -18.65 33.29 -15.61
CA GLN A 399 -18.95 34.72 -15.53
C GLN A 399 -18.30 35.38 -14.32
N LYS A 400 -18.32 34.72 -13.15
CA LYS A 400 -17.67 35.21 -11.92
C LYS A 400 -16.16 35.42 -12.10
N ILE A 401 -15.49 34.57 -12.89
CA ILE A 401 -14.05 34.69 -13.17
C ILE A 401 -13.73 35.56 -14.41
N GLY A 402 -14.74 36.18 -15.03
CA GLY A 402 -14.56 37.21 -16.07
C GLY A 402 -14.72 36.72 -17.52
N TYR A 403 -15.09 35.46 -17.75
CA TYR A 403 -15.40 35.00 -19.11
C TYR A 403 -16.79 35.49 -19.55
N LYS A 404 -16.91 35.82 -20.84
CA LYS A 404 -18.20 36.15 -21.47
C LYS A 404 -18.83 34.89 -22.05
N THR A 405 -20.14 34.78 -21.92
CA THR A 405 -20.92 33.65 -22.41
C THR A 405 -22.10 34.13 -23.25
N GLU A 406 -22.27 33.57 -24.44
CA GLU A 406 -23.33 33.93 -25.40
C GLU A 406 -23.98 32.66 -25.98
N GLU A 407 -25.19 32.76 -26.53
CA GLU A 407 -25.76 31.67 -27.33
C GLU A 407 -24.97 31.55 -28.64
N CYS A 408 -24.42 30.36 -28.92
CA CYS A 408 -23.78 30.06 -30.19
C CYS A 408 -24.45 28.86 -30.89
N ILE A 409 -24.29 28.78 -32.21
CA ILE A 409 -24.78 27.65 -33.01
C ILE A 409 -23.61 26.71 -33.25
N ILE A 410 -23.74 25.47 -32.79
CA ILE A 410 -22.71 24.45 -33.00
C ILE A 410 -22.69 24.07 -34.47
N GLN A 411 -21.61 24.40 -35.17
CA GLN A 411 -21.49 24.17 -36.62
C GLN A 411 -21.77 22.71 -37.03
N GLU A 412 -21.42 21.76 -36.17
CA GLU A 412 -21.54 20.32 -36.42
C GLU A 412 -22.97 19.78 -36.25
N THR A 413 -23.75 20.35 -35.33
CA THR A 413 -25.08 19.82 -34.96
C THR A 413 -26.23 20.77 -35.26
N GLY A 414 -25.94 22.04 -35.57
CA GLY A 414 -26.92 23.12 -35.76
C GLY A 414 -27.69 23.48 -34.49
N ARG A 415 -27.32 22.94 -33.32
CA ARG A 415 -27.99 23.20 -32.05
C ARG A 415 -27.54 24.53 -31.47
N ARG A 416 -28.45 25.18 -30.74
CA ARG A 416 -28.14 26.37 -29.94
C ARG A 416 -27.71 25.93 -28.56
N GLU A 417 -26.52 26.36 -28.16
CA GLU A 417 -25.95 26.09 -26.83
C GLU A 417 -25.38 27.39 -26.25
N ILE A 418 -25.17 27.42 -24.93
CA ILE A 418 -24.44 28.51 -24.30
C ILE A 418 -22.95 28.22 -24.47
N CYS A 419 -22.23 29.19 -25.00
CA CYS A 419 -20.82 29.07 -25.34
C CYS A 419 -20.01 30.13 -24.62
N VAL A 420 -18.84 29.76 -24.12
CA VAL A 420 -17.86 30.71 -23.61
C VAL A 420 -17.05 31.27 -24.78
N LEU A 421 -16.91 32.60 -24.78
CA LEU A 421 -16.13 33.30 -25.77
C LEU A 421 -14.68 33.39 -25.32
N TYR A 422 -13.77 32.97 -26.17
CA TYR A 422 -12.35 33.01 -25.90
C TYR A 422 -11.60 33.57 -27.11
N GLU A 423 -10.87 34.66 -26.91
CA GLU A 423 -9.95 35.18 -27.91
C GLU A 423 -8.61 34.45 -27.73
N PRO A 424 -8.15 33.66 -28.72
CA PRO A 424 -6.87 32.97 -28.59
C PRO A 424 -5.74 33.99 -28.47
N VAL A 425 -4.85 33.76 -27.51
CA VAL A 425 -3.58 34.49 -27.45
C VAL A 425 -2.74 34.01 -28.63
N MET A 426 -2.55 34.89 -29.61
CA MET A 426 -1.62 34.65 -30.71
C MET A 426 -0.22 34.90 -30.16
N ASP A 427 0.61 33.86 -30.05
CA ASP A 427 2.04 34.08 -29.82
C ASP A 427 2.59 34.83 -31.05
N ASP A 428 3.12 36.03 -30.83
CA ASP A 428 3.95 36.71 -31.81
C ASP A 428 5.19 35.84 -32.04
N THR A 429 5.13 34.93 -33.01
CA THR A 429 6.27 34.13 -33.43
C THR A 429 7.25 35.02 -34.20
N THR A 430 7.95 35.91 -33.50
CA THR A 430 9.36 36.15 -33.82
C THR A 430 10.14 34.98 -33.25
N SER A 431 10.76 34.23 -34.14
CA SER A 431 11.57 33.06 -33.84
C SER A 431 12.81 33.41 -33.01
N GLU A 432 12.63 33.61 -31.71
CA GLU A 432 13.68 33.39 -30.72
C GLU A 432 13.12 32.41 -29.71
N SER A 433 13.67 31.19 -29.76
CA SER A 433 13.36 30.12 -28.83
C SER A 433 13.91 30.48 -27.45
N GLU A 434 13.18 31.28 -26.70
CA GLU A 434 13.35 31.39 -25.25
C GLU A 434 12.24 30.61 -24.57
N ALA A 435 12.56 29.39 -24.17
CA ALA A 435 11.82 28.69 -23.14
C ALA A 435 12.00 29.47 -21.83
N SER A 436 11.04 30.34 -21.50
CA SER A 436 10.95 31.00 -20.20
C SER A 436 9.57 30.79 -19.60
N GLY A 437 9.54 30.30 -18.35
CA GLY A 437 8.30 29.99 -17.65
C GLY A 437 8.41 29.10 -16.41
N TYR A 438 9.50 29.15 -15.66
CA TYR A 438 9.47 28.93 -14.22
C TYR A 438 10.31 30.05 -13.59
N GLU A 439 9.64 31.04 -13.01
CA GLU A 439 10.28 32.03 -12.14
C GLU A 439 10.78 31.30 -10.89
N SER A 440 12.10 31.10 -10.80
CA SER A 440 12.76 30.82 -9.54
C SER A 440 13.36 32.12 -9.01
N SER A 441 12.69 32.74 -8.04
CA SER A 441 13.34 33.71 -7.17
C SER A 441 14.25 32.94 -6.20
N GLU A 442 15.57 32.99 -6.40
CA GLU A 442 16.56 33.31 -5.35
C GLU A 442 17.99 33.22 -5.90
N ASN A 443 18.72 34.33 -5.78
CA ASN A 443 20.13 34.48 -6.11
C ASN A 443 21.01 33.67 -5.14
N GLN A 444 21.78 32.70 -5.66
CA GLN A 444 23.10 32.41 -5.10
C GLN A 444 24.15 32.33 -6.20
N VAL A 445 25.03 33.33 -6.15
CA VAL A 445 26.22 33.52 -6.97
C VAL A 445 27.20 32.37 -6.73
N PHE A 446 27.58 31.64 -7.79
CA PHE A 446 28.85 30.92 -7.84
C PHE A 446 29.60 31.23 -9.14
N LYS A 447 30.86 31.64 -8.97
CA LYS A 447 31.81 32.04 -10.01
C LYS A 447 32.04 30.90 -11.01
N ALA A 448 32.05 31.27 -12.28
CA ALA A 448 32.55 30.45 -13.37
C ALA A 448 34.09 30.39 -13.32
N GLU A 449 34.65 29.18 -13.29
CA GLU A 449 35.98 28.91 -13.83
C GLU A 449 35.92 27.68 -14.76
N SER A 450 36.70 27.83 -15.84
CA SER A 450 36.81 27.07 -17.08
C SER A 450 36.72 25.54 -17.03
N MET A 451 35.93 24.99 -17.95
CA MET A 451 36.10 23.64 -18.50
C MET A 451 37.23 23.64 -19.53
N SER A 452 38.23 22.78 -19.34
CA SER A 452 39.09 22.26 -20.41
C SER A 452 39.41 20.79 -20.16
N ASP A 453 39.00 19.97 -21.12
CA ASP A 453 39.59 18.72 -21.63
C ASP A 453 40.10 17.61 -20.69
N TRP A 454 39.48 16.44 -20.90
CA TRP A 454 40.07 15.09 -20.99
C TRP A 454 41.29 14.77 -20.12
N ASP A 455 41.08 13.98 -19.05
CA ASP A 455 42.13 13.10 -18.52
C ASP A 455 41.55 11.74 -18.06
N GLU A 456 41.77 10.72 -18.90
CA GLU A 456 41.72 9.30 -18.56
C GLU A 456 42.87 8.93 -17.61
N SER A 457 42.73 9.16 -16.31
CA SER A 457 43.66 8.56 -15.33
C SER A 457 43.13 8.52 -13.89
N SER A 458 42.09 7.72 -13.62
CA SER A 458 41.78 7.39 -12.20
C SER A 458 41.03 6.06 -11.96
N GLN A 459 40.70 5.28 -12.99
CA GLN A 459 40.00 3.99 -12.79
C GLN A 459 40.91 2.76 -12.62
N LYS A 460 42.24 2.89 -12.76
CA LYS A 460 43.17 1.74 -12.61
C LYS A 460 43.67 1.49 -11.18
N ASP A 461 43.59 2.47 -10.28
CA ASP A 461 44.14 2.32 -8.93
C ASP A 461 43.15 1.74 -7.91
N ASN A 462 41.84 1.89 -8.12
CA ASN A 462 40.82 1.29 -7.23
C ASN A 462 40.53 -0.18 -7.52
N GLN A 463 40.72 -0.65 -8.76
CA GLN A 463 40.58 -2.09 -9.09
C GLN A 463 41.73 -2.94 -8.52
N ASN A 464 42.94 -2.38 -8.40
CA ASN A 464 44.09 -3.11 -7.85
C ASN A 464 44.06 -3.22 -6.30
N LYS A 465 43.46 -2.25 -5.59
CA LYS A 465 43.24 -2.36 -4.14
C LYS A 465 42.21 -3.44 -3.79
N HIS A 466 41.09 -3.49 -4.52
CA HIS A 466 40.03 -4.46 -4.23
C HIS A 466 40.44 -5.91 -4.54
N ARG A 467 41.31 -6.11 -5.56
CA ARG A 467 41.81 -7.45 -5.96
C ARG A 467 42.87 -8.00 -5.01
N ASN A 468 43.63 -7.13 -4.33
CA ASN A 468 44.65 -7.53 -3.34
C ASN A 468 44.04 -7.87 -1.96
N GLU A 469 42.90 -7.27 -1.59
CA GLU A 469 42.17 -7.62 -0.37
C GLU A 469 41.45 -8.98 -0.48
N LEU A 470 40.90 -9.30 -1.66
CA LEU A 470 40.29 -10.61 -1.93
C LEU A 470 41.30 -11.77 -1.93
N LYS A 471 42.56 -11.53 -2.34
CA LYS A 471 43.64 -12.53 -2.22
C LYS A 471 44.04 -12.77 -0.76
N LYS A 472 44.18 -11.71 0.05
CA LYS A 472 44.51 -11.85 1.49
C LYS A 472 43.42 -12.55 2.31
N GLN A 473 42.15 -12.46 1.91
CA GLN A 473 41.05 -13.18 2.57
C GLN A 473 40.95 -14.67 2.17
N LYS A 474 41.36 -15.03 0.94
CA LYS A 474 41.44 -16.44 0.51
C LYS A 474 42.58 -17.19 1.22
N ASP A 475 43.76 -16.59 1.34
CA ASP A 475 44.91 -17.23 2.01
C ASP A 475 44.69 -17.41 3.54
N LYS A 476 43.85 -16.58 4.16
CA LYS A 476 43.42 -16.74 5.57
C LYS A 476 42.37 -17.84 5.78
N LYS A 477 41.60 -18.20 4.75
CA LYS A 477 40.61 -19.30 4.82
C LYS A 477 41.25 -20.67 4.61
N GLU A 478 42.33 -20.77 3.82
CA GLU A 478 43.03 -22.05 3.60
C GLU A 478 43.94 -22.45 4.79
N ARG A 479 44.50 -21.49 5.54
CA ARG A 479 45.27 -21.79 6.77
C ARG A 479 44.45 -22.16 8.01
N LYS A 480 43.11 -22.15 7.92
CA LYS A 480 42.21 -22.61 9.00
C LYS A 480 41.55 -23.97 8.71
N ARG A 481 41.92 -24.62 7.60
CA ARG A 481 41.42 -25.96 7.21
C ARG A 481 42.54 -26.99 7.00
N SER A 482 43.77 -26.66 7.41
CA SER A 482 44.93 -27.55 7.46
C SER A 482 45.27 -27.89 8.90
#